data_AF-A0A353N2N5-F1
#
_entry.id   AF-A0A353N2N5-F1
#
_cell.length_a   1.000
_cell.length_b   1.000
_cell.length_c   1.000
_cell.angle_alpha   90.00
_cell.angle_beta   90.00
_cell.angle_gamma   90.00
#
_symmetry.space_group_name_H-M   'P 1'
#
loop_
_entity.id
_entity.type
_entity.pdbx_description
1 polymer ?
#
loop_
_entity_poly.entity_id
_entity_poly.type
_entity_poly.pdbx_seq_one_letter_code
_entity_poly.pdbx_strand_id
1 'polypeptide(L)'
;MAAIAVFLTISLSSAASAGGVVLVLSGGGTRGLAHIGVLKVLEERNIPVDGIVGTSIGSIVGGLAACGYSSSELEDMIATLDLASLLYDRKGESTVPPGEDASAYIQSILRLEFNERGHITGPLGGLSGKRLLEKLQQWSARCPVLDFF
;
A
#
# COMPACT_ATOMS: atom_id res chain seq x y z
N MET A 1 -46.23 46.32 -12.60
CA MET A 1 -44.80 45.93 -12.51
C MET A 1 -44.64 45.06 -11.28
N ALA A 2 -44.43 43.75 -11.45
CA ALA A 2 -44.25 42.82 -10.35
C ALA A 2 -42.74 42.64 -10.11
N ALA A 3 -42.27 43.01 -8.94
CA ALA A 3 -40.89 42.80 -8.52
C ALA A 3 -40.74 41.35 -8.03
N ILE A 4 -39.95 40.56 -8.75
CA ILE A 4 -39.56 39.21 -8.35
C ILE A 4 -38.39 39.35 -7.38
N ALA A 5 -38.63 39.09 -6.09
CA ALA A 5 -37.59 39.02 -5.08
C ALA A 5 -36.94 37.62 -5.13
N VAL A 6 -35.72 37.54 -5.64
CA VAL A 6 -34.90 36.33 -5.58
C VAL A 6 -34.24 36.28 -4.21
N PHE A 7 -34.70 35.37 -3.35
CA PHE A 7 -34.03 35.07 -2.08
C PHE A 7 -32.84 34.15 -2.36
N LEU A 8 -31.63 34.70 -2.32
CA LEU A 8 -30.38 33.93 -2.39
C LEU A 8 -30.07 33.40 -0.98
N THR A 9 -30.37 32.13 -0.73
CA THR A 9 -29.97 31.47 0.53
C THR A 9 -28.49 31.09 0.44
N ILE A 10 -27.63 31.95 0.99
CA ILE A 10 -26.23 31.61 1.21
C ILE A 10 -26.19 30.63 2.38
N SER A 11 -26.05 29.34 2.07
CA SER A 11 -25.78 28.31 3.07
C SER A 11 -24.31 28.42 3.48
N LEU A 12 -24.04 28.99 4.66
CA LEU A 12 -22.73 28.93 5.28
C LEU A 12 -22.51 27.52 5.82
N SER A 13 -21.89 26.65 5.02
CA SER A 13 -21.37 25.39 5.51
C SER A 13 -20.24 25.69 6.51
N SER A 14 -20.54 25.53 7.80
CA SER A 14 -19.53 25.51 8.85
C SER A 14 -18.55 24.37 8.57
N ALA A 15 -17.36 24.70 8.06
CA ALA A 15 -16.24 23.78 7.92
C ALA A 15 -15.62 23.48 9.29
N ALA A 16 -16.43 22.95 10.22
CA ALA A 16 -15.86 22.14 11.28
C ALA A 16 -15.41 20.86 10.57
N SER A 17 -14.10 20.68 10.39
CA SER A 17 -13.54 19.39 9.98
C SER A 17 -14.12 18.35 10.92
N ALA A 18 -15.08 17.57 10.43
CA ALA A 18 -15.56 16.39 11.11
C ALA A 18 -14.36 15.43 11.09
N GLY A 19 -13.51 15.53 12.12
CA GLY A 19 -12.21 14.86 12.15
C GLY A 19 -12.35 13.38 11.81
N GLY A 20 -11.48 12.91 10.94
CA GLY A 20 -11.33 11.52 10.56
C GLY A 20 -10.35 10.78 11.44
N VAL A 21 -10.32 9.46 11.25
CA VAL A 21 -9.38 8.57 11.94
C VAL A 21 -8.04 8.55 11.21
N VAL A 22 -6.96 8.31 11.96
CA VAL A 22 -5.65 7.97 11.41
C VAL A 22 -5.46 6.47 11.49
N LEU A 23 -5.22 5.83 10.34
CA LEU A 23 -5.01 4.38 10.28
C LEU A 23 -3.52 4.06 10.42
N VAL A 24 -3.20 3.12 11.33
CA VAL A 24 -1.84 2.57 11.48
C VAL A 24 -1.84 1.12 11.00
N LEU A 25 -1.28 0.89 9.82
CA LEU A 25 -1.29 -0.38 9.12
C LEU A 25 0.06 -1.10 9.27
N SER A 26 0.08 -2.13 10.12
CA SER A 26 1.26 -2.97 10.33
C SER A 26 1.68 -3.75 9.08
N GLY A 27 2.94 -4.18 9.06
CA GLY A 27 3.41 -5.24 8.17
C GLY A 27 2.84 -6.62 8.54
N GLY A 28 3.08 -7.64 7.70
CA GLY A 28 2.61 -9.00 7.96
C GLY A 28 2.61 -9.96 6.77
N GLY A 29 3.27 -9.59 5.66
CA GLY A 29 3.25 -10.35 4.41
C GLY A 29 1.84 -10.42 3.81
N THR A 30 1.48 -11.57 3.23
CA THR A 30 0.16 -11.78 2.59
C THR A 30 -1.02 -11.65 3.56
N ARG A 31 -0.82 -11.89 4.87
CA ARG A 31 -1.89 -11.70 5.88
C ARG A 31 -2.30 -10.23 6.04
N GLY A 32 -1.41 -9.29 5.68
CA GLY A 32 -1.73 -7.86 5.73
C GLY A 32 -2.76 -7.41 4.70
N LEU A 33 -3.17 -8.28 3.76
CA LEU A 33 -4.30 -8.02 2.87
C LEU A 33 -5.61 -7.77 3.63
N ALA A 34 -5.72 -8.24 4.88
CA ALA A 34 -6.84 -7.94 5.75
C ALA A 34 -7.09 -6.43 5.96
N HIS A 35 -6.06 -5.57 5.76
CA HIS A 35 -6.20 -4.12 5.82
C HIS A 35 -7.24 -3.58 4.82
N ILE A 36 -7.46 -4.26 3.69
CA ILE A 36 -8.47 -3.86 2.69
C ILE A 36 -9.88 -4.08 3.21
N GLY A 37 -10.11 -5.16 3.95
CA GLY A 37 -11.38 -5.39 4.62
C GLY A 37 -11.68 -4.30 5.67
N VAL A 38 -10.65 -3.80 6.36
CA VAL A 38 -10.81 -2.65 7.27
C VAL A 38 -11.21 -1.40 6.48
N LEU A 39 -10.50 -1.08 5.40
CA LEU A 39 -10.83 0.07 4.54
C LEU A 39 -12.27 -0.01 4.01
N LYS A 40 -12.69 -1.19 3.54
CA LYS A 40 -14.05 -1.44 3.06
C LYS A 40 -15.11 -1.11 4.10
N VAL A 41 -14.93 -1.58 5.34
CA VAL A 41 -15.87 -1.28 6.42
C VAL A 41 -15.89 0.21 6.75
N LEU A 42 -14.75 0.89 6.74
CA LEU A 42 -14.70 2.34 6.97
C LEU A 42 -15.45 3.11 5.88
N GLU A 43 -15.25 2.74 4.61
CA GLU A 43 -15.98 3.30 3.47
C GLU A 43 -17.50 3.06 3.59
N GLU A 44 -17.93 1.82 3.83
CA GLU A 44 -19.35 1.45 4.00
C GLU A 44 -20.04 2.20 5.14
N ARG A 45 -19.28 2.54 6.20
CA ARG A 45 -19.77 3.28 7.36
C ARG A 45 -19.61 4.78 7.25
N ASN A 46 -19.09 5.29 6.13
CA ASN A 46 -18.79 6.72 5.93
C ASN A 46 -17.91 7.30 7.05
N ILE A 47 -16.92 6.52 7.53
CA ILE A 47 -15.95 6.98 8.52
C ILE A 47 -14.77 7.63 7.77
N PRO A 48 -14.54 8.94 7.89
CA PRO A 48 -13.47 9.61 7.18
C PRO A 48 -12.09 9.17 7.67
N VAL A 49 -11.15 8.99 6.74
CA VAL A 49 -9.74 8.68 7.02
C VAL A 49 -8.89 9.88 6.64
N ASP A 50 -8.32 10.55 7.63
CA ASP A 50 -7.53 11.77 7.43
C ASP A 50 -6.04 11.47 7.24
N GLY A 51 -5.59 10.28 7.64
CA GLY A 51 -4.19 9.91 7.54
C GLY A 51 -3.99 8.41 7.58
N ILE A 52 -2.92 7.95 6.93
CA ILE A 52 -2.52 6.55 6.93
C ILE A 52 -1.01 6.47 7.15
N VAL A 53 -0.60 5.65 8.12
CA VAL A 53 0.79 5.29 8.38
C VAL A 53 0.91 3.79 8.17
N GLY A 54 1.81 3.36 7.29
CA GLY A 54 1.92 1.95 6.91
C GLY A 54 3.36 1.44 7.00
N THR A 55 3.51 0.16 7.33
CA THR A 55 4.79 -0.58 7.23
C THR A 55 4.67 -1.77 6.28
N SER A 56 5.64 -1.95 5.37
CA SER A 56 5.67 -3.08 4.42
C SER A 56 4.37 -3.19 3.62
N ILE A 57 3.64 -4.31 3.70
CA ILE A 57 2.35 -4.47 3.04
C ILE A 57 1.31 -3.41 3.45
N GLY A 58 1.38 -2.94 4.70
CA GLY A 58 0.55 -1.82 5.17
C GLY A 58 0.89 -0.51 4.46
N SER A 59 2.16 -0.28 4.08
CA SER A 59 2.56 0.88 3.26
C SER A 59 2.03 0.78 1.85
N ILE A 60 2.00 -0.43 1.28
CA ILE A 60 1.48 -0.66 -0.08
C ILE A 60 -0.04 -0.40 -0.09
N VAL A 61 -0.80 -1.11 0.75
CA VAL A 61 -2.27 -0.95 0.80
C VAL A 61 -2.65 0.48 1.20
N GLY A 62 -2.03 1.01 2.25
CA GLY A 62 -2.30 2.34 2.75
C GLY A 62 -1.91 3.45 1.78
N GLY A 63 -0.77 3.31 1.11
CA GLY A 63 -0.32 4.25 0.08
C GLY A 63 -1.27 4.28 -1.11
N LEU A 64 -1.73 3.12 -1.58
CA LEU A 64 -2.73 3.06 -2.65
C LEU A 64 -4.07 3.66 -2.20
N ALA A 65 -4.56 3.33 -1.01
CA ALA A 65 -5.77 3.98 -0.47
C ALA A 65 -5.62 5.51 -0.44
N ALA A 66 -4.46 6.03 -0.01
CA ALA A 66 -4.15 7.46 -0.02
C ALA A 66 -4.04 8.05 -1.44
N CYS A 67 -3.70 7.25 -2.45
CA CYS A 67 -3.78 7.62 -3.88
C CYS A 67 -5.22 7.60 -4.42
N GLY A 68 -6.23 7.49 -3.56
CA GLY A 68 -7.65 7.49 -3.89
C GLY A 68 -8.18 6.15 -4.39
N TYR A 69 -7.49 5.03 -4.14
CA TYR A 69 -8.03 3.69 -4.46
C TYR A 69 -9.16 3.31 -3.51
N SER A 70 -10.31 2.98 -4.09
CA SER A 70 -11.43 2.42 -3.32
C SER A 70 -11.09 1.02 -2.83
N SER A 71 -11.75 0.59 -1.76
CA SER A 71 -11.62 -0.78 -1.27
C SER A 71 -11.91 -1.83 -2.35
N SER A 72 -12.88 -1.58 -3.25
CA SER A 72 -13.19 -2.47 -4.37
C SER A 72 -12.07 -2.54 -5.41
N GLU A 73 -11.48 -1.40 -5.79
CA GLU A 73 -10.33 -1.40 -6.71
C GLU A 73 -9.14 -2.15 -6.10
N LEU A 74 -8.92 -2.01 -4.79
CA LEU A 74 -7.86 -2.72 -4.06
C LEU A 74 -8.11 -4.24 -4.06
N GLU A 75 -9.36 -4.68 -3.82
CA GLU A 75 -9.75 -6.09 -3.91
C GLU A 75 -9.47 -6.66 -5.31
N ASP A 76 -9.87 -5.97 -6.38
CA ASP A 76 -9.67 -6.40 -7.76
C ASP A 76 -8.20 -6.49 -8.16
N MET A 77 -7.39 -5.50 -7.75
CA MET A 77 -5.95 -5.53 -8.00
C MET A 77 -5.32 -6.77 -7.37
N ILE A 78 -5.66 -7.09 -6.13
CA ILE A 78 -5.05 -8.23 -5.43
C ILE A 78 -5.56 -9.57 -5.94
N ALA A 79 -6.80 -9.67 -6.40
CA ALA A 79 -7.31 -10.87 -7.04
C ALA A 79 -6.51 -11.25 -8.31
N THR A 80 -5.89 -10.27 -8.97
CA THR A 80 -5.11 -10.46 -10.20
C THR A 80 -3.59 -10.47 -9.99
N LEU A 81 -3.14 -10.11 -8.79
CA LEU A 81 -1.72 -10.00 -8.45
C LEU A 81 -1.22 -11.23 -7.69
N ASP A 82 -0.17 -11.87 -8.21
CA ASP A 82 0.67 -12.73 -7.37
C ASP A 82 1.58 -11.86 -6.50
N LEU A 83 1.01 -11.37 -5.40
CA LEU A 83 1.68 -10.52 -4.43
C LEU A 83 2.94 -11.18 -3.85
N ALA A 84 2.94 -12.51 -3.69
CA ALA A 84 4.12 -13.23 -3.24
C ALA A 84 5.24 -13.15 -4.29
N SER A 85 4.94 -13.39 -5.57
CA SER A 85 5.95 -13.26 -6.63
C SER A 85 6.50 -11.85 -6.77
N LEU A 86 5.67 -10.84 -6.49
CA LEU A 86 6.00 -9.43 -6.64
C LEU A 86 6.86 -8.94 -5.46
N LEU A 87 6.52 -9.34 -4.23
CA LEU A 87 7.32 -9.04 -3.05
C LEU A 87 8.65 -9.82 -3.03
N TYR A 88 8.67 -11.02 -3.61
CA TYR A 88 9.85 -11.90 -3.60
C TYR A 88 10.66 -11.90 -4.89
N ASP A 89 10.30 -11.02 -5.85
CA ASP A 89 10.94 -10.88 -7.17
C ASP A 89 11.27 -12.23 -7.84
N ARG A 90 10.32 -13.18 -7.74
CA ARG A 90 10.58 -14.59 -8.08
C ARG A 90 10.47 -14.79 -9.60
N LYS A 91 11.55 -15.28 -10.22
CA LYS A 91 11.51 -15.97 -11.52
C LYS A 91 11.49 -17.48 -11.25
N GLY A 92 10.35 -18.15 -11.48
CA GLY A 92 10.27 -19.61 -11.48
C GLY A 92 9.73 -20.28 -10.21
N GLU A 93 9.40 -21.56 -10.36
CA GLU A 93 8.79 -22.47 -9.37
C GLU A 93 9.54 -22.53 -8.03
N SER A 94 8.80 -22.97 -7.02
CA SER A 94 9.18 -22.90 -5.62
C SER A 94 10.30 -23.89 -5.35
N THR A 95 11.50 -23.41 -5.06
CA THR A 95 12.55 -24.24 -4.45
C THR A 95 12.46 -24.26 -2.93
N VAL A 96 11.26 -24.10 -2.37
CA VAL A 96 11.00 -24.46 -0.97
C VAL A 96 10.37 -25.85 -1.00
N PRO A 97 11.11 -26.91 -0.60
CA PRO A 97 10.55 -28.23 -0.42
C PRO A 97 9.37 -28.18 0.56
N PRO A 98 8.28 -28.93 0.33
CA PRO A 98 7.17 -28.96 1.27
C PRO A 98 7.66 -29.44 2.64
N GLY A 99 7.45 -28.65 3.70
CA GLY A 99 7.75 -29.03 5.08
C GLY A 99 8.94 -28.33 5.75
N GLU A 100 9.62 -27.39 5.08
CA GLU A 100 10.70 -26.62 5.71
C GLU A 100 10.22 -25.34 6.42
N ASP A 101 10.86 -25.09 7.55
CA ASP A 101 10.53 -24.07 8.53
C ASP A 101 10.79 -22.64 8.01
N ALA A 102 9.89 -21.71 8.31
CA ALA A 102 9.94 -20.31 7.85
C ALA A 102 11.21 -19.54 8.29
N SER A 103 11.99 -20.14 9.21
CA SER A 103 13.28 -19.67 9.70
C SER A 103 14.42 -19.83 8.68
N ALA A 104 14.43 -20.91 7.89
CA ALA A 104 15.39 -21.10 6.78
C ALA A 104 15.17 -20.09 5.65
N TYR A 105 13.93 -19.61 5.51
CA TYR A 105 13.51 -18.61 4.55
C TYR A 105 14.03 -17.19 4.88
N ILE A 106 14.08 -16.80 6.15
CA ILE A 106 14.71 -15.51 6.56
C ILE A 106 16.21 -15.51 6.25
N GLN A 107 16.87 -16.67 6.31
CA GLN A 107 18.29 -16.78 5.96
C GLN A 107 18.55 -16.69 4.45
N SER A 108 17.57 -16.99 3.58
CA SER A 108 17.74 -16.91 2.12
C SER A 108 17.58 -15.49 1.57
N ILE A 109 16.90 -14.60 2.30
CA ILE A 109 16.72 -13.18 1.96
C ILE A 109 17.98 -12.33 2.20
N LEU A 110 19.01 -12.88 2.84
CA LEU A 110 20.28 -12.20 3.13
C LEU A 110 21.46 -13.07 2.69
N ARG A 111 21.64 -13.24 1.38
CA ARG A 111 22.89 -13.78 0.83
C ARG A 111 23.93 -12.68 0.69
N LEU A 112 24.75 -12.50 1.72
CA LEU A 112 25.95 -11.67 1.65
C LEU A 112 27.11 -12.51 1.12
N GLU A 113 27.59 -12.17 -0.07
CA GLU A 113 28.81 -12.76 -0.63
C GLU A 113 29.99 -11.83 -0.35
N PHE A 114 31.13 -12.39 0.07
CA PHE A 114 32.35 -11.65 0.36
C PHE A 114 33.47 -12.08 -0.59
N ASN A 115 34.26 -11.13 -1.10
CA ASN A 115 35.47 -11.43 -1.86
C ASN A 115 36.67 -11.75 -0.95
N GLU A 116 37.79 -12.15 -1.56
CA GLU A 116 39.05 -12.46 -0.85
C GLU A 116 39.63 -11.29 -0.04
N ARG A 117 39.16 -10.06 -0.26
CA ARG A 117 39.55 -8.85 0.50
C ARG A 117 38.54 -8.47 1.59
N GLY A 118 37.52 -9.30 1.82
CA GLY A 118 36.47 -9.06 2.81
C GLY A 118 35.43 -8.02 2.40
N HIS A 119 35.40 -7.60 1.12
CA HIS A 119 34.36 -6.70 0.64
C HIS A 119 33.12 -7.50 0.22
N ILE A 120 31.94 -6.94 0.46
CA ILE A 120 30.68 -7.52 -0.01
C ILE A 120 30.63 -7.40 -1.55
N THR A 121 30.52 -8.53 -2.25
CA THR A 121 30.51 -8.60 -3.73
C THR A 121 29.22 -9.17 -4.32
N GLY A 122 28.25 -9.52 -3.46
CA GLY A 122 26.92 -9.98 -3.87
C GLY A 122 25.87 -8.86 -3.84
N PRO A 123 24.62 -9.17 -4.21
CA PRO A 123 23.50 -8.24 -4.02
C PRO A 123 23.40 -7.83 -2.54
N LEU A 124 23.30 -6.52 -2.28
CA LEU A 124 23.25 -5.96 -0.92
C LEU A 124 21.95 -6.31 -0.15
N GLY A 125 21.04 -7.07 -0.76
CA GLY A 125 19.81 -7.59 -0.16
C GLY A 125 19.20 -8.70 -1.03
N GLY A 126 18.32 -9.53 -0.46
CA GLY A 126 17.75 -10.70 -1.14
C GLY A 126 16.58 -10.43 -2.08
N LEU A 127 16.29 -9.17 -2.41
CA LEU A 127 15.21 -8.77 -3.30
C LEU A 127 15.71 -7.68 -4.25
N SER A 128 15.56 -7.86 -5.58
CA SER A 128 15.95 -6.82 -6.54
C SER A 128 14.95 -5.65 -6.56
N GLY A 129 13.70 -5.91 -6.18
CA GLY A 129 12.67 -4.88 -5.98
C GLY A 129 12.18 -4.20 -7.26
N LYS A 130 12.75 -4.52 -8.44
CA LYS A 130 12.44 -3.86 -9.72
C LYS A 130 10.99 -4.00 -10.12
N ARG A 131 10.44 -5.21 -10.06
CA ARG A 131 9.02 -5.48 -10.41
C ARG A 131 8.05 -4.77 -9.46
N LEU A 132 8.38 -4.73 -8.17
CA LEU A 132 7.61 -3.99 -7.18
C LEU A 132 7.66 -2.49 -7.46
N LEU A 133 8.85 -1.94 -7.73
CA LEU A 133 9.02 -0.53 -8.05
C LEU A 133 8.24 -0.13 -9.31
N GLU A 134 8.34 -0.91 -10.39
CA GLU A 134 7.59 -0.69 -11.63
C GLU A 134 6.07 -0.64 -11.36
N LYS A 135 5.57 -1.56 -10.53
CA LYS A 135 4.15 -1.59 -10.17
C LYS A 135 3.75 -0.44 -9.28
N LEU A 136 4.56 -0.08 -8.30
CA LEU A 136 4.31 1.09 -7.46
C LEU A 136 4.27 2.37 -8.30
N GLN A 137 5.19 2.56 -9.23
CA GLN A 137 5.18 3.69 -10.17
C GLN A 137 3.90 3.71 -11.01
N GLN A 138 3.48 2.55 -11.52
CA GLN A 138 2.24 2.42 -12.29
C GLN A 138 1.01 2.80 -11.44
N TRP A 139 0.91 2.28 -10.23
CA TRP A 139 -0.26 2.50 -9.37
C TRP A 139 -0.29 3.90 -8.76
N SER A 140 0.86 4.46 -8.39
CA SER A 140 0.94 5.80 -7.84
C SER A 140 0.88 6.90 -8.91
N ALA A 141 0.81 6.56 -10.19
CA ALA A 141 0.77 7.53 -11.29
C ALA A 141 -0.42 8.50 -11.21
N ARG A 142 -1.50 8.09 -10.56
CA ARG A 142 -2.69 8.92 -10.32
C ARG A 142 -2.61 9.79 -9.06
N CYS A 143 -1.59 9.57 -8.23
CA CYS A 143 -1.41 10.31 -6.99
C CYS A 143 -0.94 11.74 -7.32
N PRO A 144 -1.67 12.78 -6.89
CA PRO A 144 -1.17 14.14 -7.01
C PRO A 144 0.08 14.29 -6.14
N VAL A 145 1.20 14.61 -6.76
CA VAL A 145 2.40 15.03 -6.04
C VAL A 145 2.10 16.42 -5.47
N LEU A 146 1.87 16.49 -4.17
CA LEU A 146 1.90 17.76 -3.46
C LEU A 146 3.36 18.04 -3.15
N ASP A 147 3.91 19.09 -3.76
CA ASP A 147 5.23 19.58 -3.42
C ASP A 147 5.22 19.96 -1.93
N PHE A 148 5.99 19.22 -1.14
CA PHE A 148 6.29 19.58 0.24
C PHE A 148 7.37 20.66 0.18
N PHE A 149 6.93 21.92 0.24
CA PHE A 149 7.79 23.11 0.32
C PHE A 149 8.70 23.10 1.55
#